data_AF-A0A845R331-F1
#
_entry.id   AF-A0A845R331-F1
#
_cell.length_a   1.000
_cell.length_b   1.000
_cell.length_c   1.000
_cell.angle_alpha   90.00
_cell.angle_beta   90.00
_cell.angle_gamma   90.00
#
_symmetry.space_group_name_H-M   'P 1'
#
loop_
_entity.id
_entity.type
_entity.pdbx_description
1 polymer ?
#
loop_
_entity_poly.entity_id
_entity_poly.type
_entity_poly.pdbx_seq_one_letter_code
_entity_poly.pdbx_strand_id
1 'polypeptide(L)'
;MQELFAKLFWENEEILEQAARLRETMPGFFEVQQAYDALSEQLREAAGRDLYDKYFTQLIRYTNYEVQAYYSLGLGLREDITKALGV
;
A
#
# COMPACT_ATOMS: atom_id res chain seq x y z
N MET A 1 -10.44 -20.16 -4.70
CA MET A 1 -10.54 -19.63 -3.31
C MET A 1 -9.57 -18.48 -3.10
N GLN A 2 -8.26 -18.65 -3.32
CA GLN A 2 -7.25 -17.57 -3.23
C GLN A 2 -7.59 -16.33 -4.08
N GLU A 3 -7.85 -16.49 -5.38
CA GLU A 3 -8.21 -15.36 -6.25
C GLU A 3 -9.51 -14.65 -5.84
N LEU A 4 -10.50 -15.40 -5.33
CA LEU A 4 -11.77 -14.83 -4.89
C LEU A 4 -11.57 -13.92 -3.67
N PHE A 5 -10.75 -14.37 -2.72
CA PHE A 5 -10.44 -13.57 -1.54
C PHE A 5 -9.49 -12.42 -1.86
N ALA A 6 -8.56 -12.59 -2.80
CA ALA A 6 -7.75 -11.48 -3.30
C ALA A 6 -8.65 -10.39 -3.90
N LYS A 7 -9.66 -10.76 -4.69
CA LYS A 7 -10.66 -9.81 -5.19
C LYS A 7 -11.51 -9.18 -4.10
N LEU A 8 -11.90 -9.95 -3.08
CA LEU A 8 -12.79 -9.47 -2.04
C LEU A 8 -12.10 -8.50 -1.07
N PHE A 9 -10.83 -8.77 -0.73
CA PHE A 9 -10.10 -8.05 0.32
C PHE A 9 -9.01 -7.13 -0.22
N TRP A 10 -8.38 -7.45 -1.35
CA TRP A 10 -7.17 -6.75 -1.85
C TRP A 10 -7.43 -5.94 -3.12
N GLU A 11 -8.19 -6.48 -4.07
CA GLU A 11 -8.53 -5.81 -5.34
C GLU A 11 -9.94 -5.20 -5.31
N ASN A 12 -10.44 -4.90 -4.10
CA ASN A 12 -11.75 -4.31 -3.91
C ASN A 12 -11.68 -2.79 -4.04
N GLU A 13 -12.12 -2.27 -5.19
CA GLU A 13 -12.11 -0.84 -5.51
C GLU A 13 -12.84 0.02 -4.48
N GLU A 14 -13.96 -0.47 -3.92
CA GLU A 14 -14.71 0.26 -2.90
C GLU A 14 -13.89 0.46 -1.62
N ILE A 15 -13.20 -0.59 -1.18
CA ILE A 15 -12.32 -0.53 0.00
C ILE A 15 -11.15 0.42 -0.26
N LEU A 16 -10.57 0.39 -1.46
CA LEU A 16 -9.49 1.29 -1.86
C LEU A 16 -9.93 2.75 -1.81
N GLU A 17 -11.11 3.06 -2.36
CA GLU A 17 -11.66 4.42 -2.30
C GLU A 17 -11.97 4.88 -0.88
N GLN A 18 -12.57 4.00 -0.05
CA GLN A 18 -12.87 4.33 1.34
C GLN A 18 -11.60 4.57 2.14
N ALA A 19 -10.55 3.76 1.93
CA ALA A 19 -9.24 3.95 2.54
C ALA A 19 -8.58 5.27 2.07
N ALA A 20 -8.72 5.62 0.79
CA ALA A 20 -8.24 6.88 0.25
C ALA A 20 -8.97 8.11 0.84
N ARG A 21 -10.28 8.01 1.06
CA ARG A 21 -11.03 9.06 1.76
C ARG A 21 -10.64 9.15 3.24
N LEU A 22 -10.43 8.01 3.90
CA LEU A 22 -10.06 7.97 5.31
C LEU A 22 -8.68 8.62 5.55
N ARG A 23 -7.65 8.28 4.76
CA ARG A 23 -6.31 8.89 4.91
C ARG A 23 -6.37 10.42 4.79
N GLU A 24 -7.22 10.97 3.93
CA GLU A 24 -7.38 12.42 3.76
C GLU A 24 -7.97 13.10 4.99
N THR A 25 -8.68 12.36 5.84
CA THR A 25 -9.18 12.86 7.13
C THR A 25 -8.17 12.75 8.27
N MET A 26 -7.05 12.05 8.06
CA MET A 26 -6.05 11.84 9.12
C MET A 26 -5.24 13.12 9.37
N PRO A 27 -5.10 13.57 10.63
CA PRO A 27 -4.29 14.74 10.96
C PRO A 27 -2.84 14.55 10.49
N GLY A 28 -2.30 15.55 9.78
CA GLY A 28 -0.90 15.53 9.31
C GLY A 28 -0.67 14.78 8.00
N PHE A 29 -1.68 14.10 7.44
CA PHE A 29 -1.51 13.31 6.21
C PHE A 29 -1.06 14.18 5.04
N PHE A 30 -1.69 15.34 4.87
CA PHE A 30 -1.40 16.23 3.74
C PHE A 30 0.04 16.76 3.77
N GLU A 31 0.53 17.16 4.94
CA GLU A 31 1.89 17.65 5.14
C GLU A 31 2.92 16.53 4.86
N VAL A 32 2.66 15.32 5.35
CA VAL A 32 3.52 14.16 5.09
C VAL A 32 3.52 13.81 3.60
N GLN A 33 2.37 13.84 2.93
CA GLN A 33 2.27 13.56 1.49
C GLN A 33 3.06 14.58 0.68
N GLN A 34 2.93 15.88 0.97
CA GLN A 34 3.70 16.92 0.27
C GLN A 34 5.20 16.77 0.46
N ALA A 35 5.65 16.49 1.69
CA ALA A 35 7.07 16.27 1.97
C ALA A 35 7.60 15.04 1.23
N TYR A 36 6.81 13.96 1.20
CA TYR A 36 7.11 12.76 0.45
C TYR A 36 7.21 13.03 -1.06
N ASP A 37 6.23 13.70 -1.66
CA ASP A 37 6.20 14.00 -3.10
C ASP A 37 7.40 14.87 -3.51
N ALA A 38 7.72 15.89 -2.71
CA ALA A 38 8.86 16.78 -2.96
C ALA A 38 10.21 16.06 -2.88
N LEU A 39 10.38 15.16 -1.91
CA LEU A 39 11.63 14.38 -1.78
C LEU A 39 11.74 13.31 -2.87
N SER A 40 10.62 12.68 -3.22
CA SER A 40 10.54 11.68 -4.29
C SER A 40 11.01 12.26 -5.62
N GLU A 41 10.61 13.49 -5.94
CA GLU A 41 11.07 14.16 -7.16
C GLU A 41 12.58 14.42 -7.14
N GLN A 42 13.11 14.94 -6.02
CA GLN A 42 14.55 15.17 -5.86
C GLN A 42 15.36 13.88 -6.01
N LEU A 43 14.88 12.78 -5.45
CA LEU A 43 15.51 11.47 -5.60
C LEU A 43 15.46 10.97 -7.04
N ARG A 44 14.35 11.20 -7.75
CA ARG A 44 14.21 10.82 -9.15
C ARG A 44 15.19 11.59 -10.04
N GLU A 45 15.37 12.89 -9.80
CA GLU A 45 16.35 13.71 -10.51
C GLU A 45 17.79 13.25 -10.23
N ALA A 46 18.12 12.92 -8.98
CA ALA A 46 19.47 12.52 -8.58
C ALA A 46 19.86 11.09 -9.02
N ALA A 47 18.94 10.12 -8.89
CA ALA A 47 19.19 8.72 -9.21
C ALA A 47 18.95 8.39 -10.69
N GLY A 48 18.25 9.28 -11.41
CA GLY A 48 17.74 9.03 -12.75
C GLY A 48 16.46 8.19 -12.74
N ARG A 49 15.62 8.41 -13.76
CA ARG A 49 14.29 7.83 -13.89
C ARG A 49 14.27 6.31 -13.80
N ASP A 50 15.15 5.62 -14.51
CA ASP A 50 15.12 4.15 -14.59
C ASP A 50 15.41 3.47 -13.25
N LEU A 51 16.36 3.99 -12.47
CA LEU A 51 16.70 3.44 -11.16
C LEU A 51 15.62 3.78 -10.14
N TYR A 52 15.11 5.01 -10.16
CA TYR A 52 14.03 5.45 -9.30
C TYR A 52 12.75 4.63 -9.53
N ASP A 53 12.34 4.42 -10.78
CA ASP A 53 11.12 3.68 -11.11
C ASP A 53 11.22 2.21 -10.64
N LYS A 54 12.40 1.58 -10.78
CA LYS A 54 12.67 0.23 -10.26
C LYS A 54 12.58 0.19 -8.74
N TYR A 55 13.26 1.12 -8.06
CA TYR A 55 13.22 1.21 -6.60
C TYR A 55 11.79 1.41 -6.10
N PHE A 56 11.09 2.39 -6.65
CA PHE A 56 9.73 2.73 -6.25
C PHE A 56 8.76 1.56 -6.48
N THR A 57 8.90 0.85 -7.59
CA THR A 57 8.12 -0.37 -7.86
C THR A 57 8.35 -1.45 -6.78
N GLN A 58 9.60 -1.66 -6.35
CA GLN A 58 9.89 -2.63 -5.29
C GLN A 58 9.41 -2.15 -3.92
N LEU A 59 9.54 -0.85 -3.64
CA LEU A 59 9.04 -0.24 -2.41
C LEU A 59 7.53 -0.44 -2.27
N ILE A 60 6.75 -0.12 -3.31
CA ILE A 60 5.29 -0.32 -3.31
C ILE A 60 4.92 -1.79 -3.14
N ARG A 61 5.62 -2.71 -3.80
CA ARG A 61 5.37 -4.15 -3.62
C ARG A 61 5.62 -4.59 -2.18
N TYR A 62 6.71 -4.15 -1.58
CA TYR A 62 7.05 -4.46 -0.20
C TYR A 62 6.02 -3.88 0.79
N THR A 63 5.70 -2.59 0.69
CA THR A 63 4.77 -1.93 1.62
C THR A 63 3.34 -2.43 1.46
N ASN A 64 2.94 -2.92 0.28
CA ASN A 64 1.65 -3.60 0.11
C ASN A 64 1.51 -4.83 1.02
N TYR A 65 2.57 -5.63 1.20
CA TYR A 65 2.54 -6.75 2.15
C TYR A 65 2.38 -6.26 3.60
N GLU A 66 3.03 -5.15 3.98
CA GLU A 66 2.85 -4.56 5.30
C GLU A 66 1.40 -4.10 5.53
N VAL A 67 0.81 -3.40 4.56
CA VAL A 67 -0.60 -2.96 4.61
C VAL A 67 -1.55 -4.15 4.71
N GLN A 68 -1.32 -5.19 3.90
CA GLN A 68 -2.12 -6.42 3.92
C GLN A 68 -2.02 -7.16 5.26
N ALA A 69 -0.84 -7.15 5.90
CA ALA A 69 -0.67 -7.72 7.22
C ALA A 69 -1.47 -6.95 8.29
N TYR A 70 -1.36 -5.62 8.33
CA TYR A 70 -2.13 -4.79 9.27
C TYR A 70 -3.63 -4.90 9.05
N TYR A 71 -4.08 -4.89 7.80
CA TYR A 71 -5.49 -5.07 7.47
C TYR A 71 -6.01 -6.46 7.87
N SER A 72 -5.25 -7.52 7.59
CA SER A 72 -5.59 -8.88 8.00
C SER A 72 -5.74 -9.02 9.50
N LEU A 73 -4.82 -8.43 10.27
CA LEU A 73 -4.90 -8.37 11.73
C LEU A 73 -6.12 -7.58 12.20
N GLY A 74 -6.40 -6.42 11.59
CA GLY A 74 -7.56 -5.59 11.90
C GLY A 74 -8.90 -6.31 11.66
N LEU A 75 -8.97 -7.18 10.66
CA LEU A 75 -10.12 -8.05 10.39
C LEU A 75 -10.19 -9.30 11.28
N GLY A 76 -9.19 -9.54 12.14
CA GLY A 76 -9.12 -10.75 12.96
C GLY A 76 -8.90 -12.03 12.16
N LEU A 77 -8.34 -11.94 10.95
CA LEU A 77 -7.99 -13.11 10.15
C LEU A 77 -6.86 -13.86 10.86
N ARG A 78 -7.08 -15.15 11.15
CA ARG A 78 -6.05 -16.02 11.72
C ARG A 78 -4.92 -16.19 10.72
N GLU A 79 -3.70 -16.37 11.21
CA GLU A 79 -2.48 -16.55 10.41
C GLU A 79 -2.62 -17.63 9.31
N ASP A 80 -3.39 -18.69 9.60
CA ASP A 80 -3.68 -19.77 8.65
C ASP A 80 -4.52 -19.31 7.44
N ILE A 81 -5.39 -18.32 7.62
CA ILE A 81 -6.16 -17.70 6.54
C ILE A 81 -5.23 -16.80 5.73
N THR A 82 -4.40 -15.97 6.36
CA THR A 82 -3.43 -15.10 5.67
C THR A 82 -2.48 -15.91 4.79
N LYS A 83 -1.90 -16.99 5.33
CA LYS A 83 -1.06 -17.94 4.56
C LYS A 83 -1.84 -18.63 3.45
N ALA A 84 -3.10 -19.02 3.69
CA ALA A 84 -3.95 -19.60 2.66
C ALA A 84 -4.32 -18.58 1.56
N LEU A 85 -4.23 -17.27 1.83
CA LEU A 85 -4.48 -16.18 0.89
C LEU A 85 -3.27 -15.78 0.05
N GLY A 86 -2.08 -16.33 0.32
CA GLY A 86 -0.85 -16.02 -0.42
C GLY A 86 -0.28 -14.63 -0.09
N VAL A 87 -0.63 -14.11 1.08
CA VAL A 87 -0.14 -12.85 1.67
C VAL A 87 0.63 -13.11 2.95
#